data_AF-A0A5C6SKC1-F1
#
_entry.id   AF-A0A5C6SKC1-F1
#
_cell.length_a   1.000
_cell.length_b   1.000
_cell.length_c   1.000
_cell.angle_alpha   90.00
_cell.angle_beta   90.00
_cell.angle_gamma   90.00
#
_symmetry.space_group_name_H-M   'P 1'
#
loop_
_entity.id
_entity.type
_entity.pdbx_description
1 polymer ?
#
loop_
_entity_poly.entity_id
_entity_poly.type
_entity_poly.pdbx_seq_one_letter_code
_entity_poly.pdbx_strand_id
1 'polypeptide(L)' 'MPLELGGVADPELKVYGTCNLRIADASIMPLIPSAHLQASVYGIAEKAADMIKSAKLDCRIGERLPFPPRSRPAI' A
#
# COMPACT_ATOMS: atom_id res chain seq x y z
N MET A 1 -1.05 6.09 5.83
CA MET A 1 -2.07 7.11 6.18
C MET A 1 -3.43 6.42 6.24
N PRO A 2 -4.35 6.83 7.13
CA PRO A 2 -5.73 6.35 7.12
C PRO A 2 -6.44 6.65 5.79
N LEU A 3 -7.38 5.79 5.39
CA LEU A 3 -8.16 5.96 4.16
C LEU A 3 -8.99 7.26 4.18
N GLU A 4 -9.54 7.64 5.33
CA GLU A 4 -10.34 8.87 5.51
C GLU A 4 -9.53 10.15 5.21
N LEU A 5 -8.20 10.08 5.33
CA LEU A 5 -7.27 11.17 5.03
C LEU A 5 -6.68 11.07 3.61
N GLY A 6 -7.27 10.25 2.73
CA GLY A 6 -6.78 10.02 1.37
C GLY A 6 -5.64 9.00 1.26
N GLY A 7 -5.40 8.18 2.30
CA GLY A 7 -4.41 7.12 2.26
C GLY A 7 -4.75 6.02 1.25
N VAL A 8 -3.76 5.56 0.49
CA VAL A 8 -3.93 4.54 -0.57
C VAL A 8 -3.61 3.12 -0.08
N ALA A 9 -2.80 3.01 0.98
CA ALA A 9 -2.36 1.74 1.53
C ALA A 9 -2.42 1.71 3.05
N ASP A 10 -2.56 0.50 3.58
CA ASP A 10 -2.63 0.21 5.00
C ASP A 10 -1.22 0.10 5.64
N PRO A 11 -1.12 0.01 6.98
CA PRO A 11 0.16 -0.18 7.66
C PRO A 11 0.89 -1.50 7.31
N GLU A 12 0.20 -2.46 6.69
CA GLU A 12 0.78 -3.72 6.19
C GLU A 12 1.25 -3.61 4.72
N LEU A 13 1.31 -2.38 4.18
CA LEU A 13 1.70 -2.06 2.80
C LEU A 13 0.72 -2.58 1.74
N LYS A 14 -0.47 -3.04 2.11
CA LYS A 14 -1.50 -3.51 1.18
C LYS A 14 -2.30 -2.34 0.65
N VAL A 15 -2.62 -2.37 -0.64
CA VAL A 15 -3.41 -1.32 -1.29
C VAL A 15 -4.89 -1.57 -1.03
N TYR A 16 -5.59 -0.54 -0.57
CA TYR A 16 -7.04 -0.63 -0.35
C TYR A 16 -7.77 -0.95 -1.65
N GLY A 17 -8.77 -1.82 -1.60
CA GLY A 17 -9.52 -2.24 -2.79
C GLY A 17 -8.86 -3.29 -3.66
N THR A 18 -7.67 -3.74 -3.30
CA THR A 18 -6.97 -4.76 -4.06
C THR A 18 -6.68 -5.97 -3.20
N CYS A 19 -6.23 -7.01 -3.89
CA CYS A 19 -6.00 -8.31 -3.33
C CYS A 19 -4.58 -8.74 -3.66
N ASN A 20 -3.85 -9.18 -2.64
CA ASN A 20 -2.49 -9.68 -2.79
C ASN A 20 -1.51 -8.69 -3.47
N LEU A 21 -1.83 -7.38 -3.45
CA LEU A 21 -1.00 -6.31 -3.98
C LEU A 21 -0.46 -5.48 -2.83
N ARG A 22 0.85 -5.23 -2.86
CA ARG A 22 1.57 -4.45 -1.85
C ARG A 22 2.55 -3.48 -2.52
N ILE A 23 2.82 -2.35 -1.87
CA ILE A 23 3.75 -1.32 -2.36
C ILE A 23 4.94 -1.23 -1.40
N ALA A 24 6.15 -1.46 -1.91
CA ALA A 24 7.41 -1.33 -1.17
C ALA A 24 8.31 -0.30 -1.87
N ASP A 25 8.11 0.98 -1.57
CA ASP A 25 8.79 2.09 -2.21
C ASP A 25 8.68 3.36 -1.35
N ALA A 26 9.39 4.43 -1.70
CA ALA A 26 9.27 5.75 -1.10
C ALA A 26 7.85 6.33 -1.14
N SER A 27 7.04 5.94 -2.14
CA SER A 27 5.64 6.37 -2.28
C SER A 27 4.73 6.05 -1.09
N ILE A 28 5.11 5.11 -0.22
CA ILE A 28 4.34 4.79 0.99
C ILE A 28 4.57 5.80 2.13
N MET A 29 5.68 6.55 2.10
CA MET A 29 6.04 7.47 3.17
C MET A 29 5.03 8.62 3.21
N PRO A 30 4.27 8.79 4.31
CA PRO A 30 3.29 9.88 4.43
C PRO A 30 3.94 11.27 4.41
N LEU A 31 5.15 11.34 4.96
CA LEU A 31 5.98 12.53 5.07
C LEU A 31 7.41 12.13 4.73
N ILE A 32 8.05 12.93 3.89
CA ILE A 32 9.42 12.68 3.46
C ILE A 32 10.36 13.09 4.60
N PRO A 33 11.24 12.20 5.08
CA PRO A 33 12.23 12.55 6.08
C PRO A 33 13.26 13.53 5.51
N SER A 34 13.73 14.48 6.33
CA SER A 34 14.80 15.42 5.97
C SER A 34 16.18 14.74 5.96
N ALA A 35 16.35 13.74 5.10
CA ALA A 35 17.57 12.95 4.95
C ALA A 35 17.63 12.32 3.54
N HIS A 36 18.76 11.69 3.21
CA HIS A 36 18.87 10.90 1.98
C HIS A 36 17.92 9.70 2.02
N LEU A 37 16.99 9.64 1.06
CA LEU A 37 15.93 8.63 1.02
C LEU A 37 16.43 7.21 0.83
N GLN A 38 17.67 7.03 0.37
CA GLN A 38 18.25 5.70 0.16
C GLN A 38 18.14 4.84 1.44
N ALA A 39 18.56 5.36 2.59
CA ALA A 39 18.52 4.61 3.84
C ALA A 39 17.07 4.28 4.28
N SER A 40 16.16 5.24 4.15
CA SER A 40 14.74 5.07 4.50
C SER A 40 14.06 4.05 3.60
N VAL A 41 14.33 4.08 2.29
CA VAL A 41 13.78 3.13 1.31
C VAL A 41 14.32 1.73 1.57
N TYR A 42 15.61 1.56 1.89
CA TYR A 42 16.14 0.26 2.28
C TYR A 42 15.46 -0.29 3.54
N GLY A 43 15.25 0.55 4.57
CA GLY A 43 14.54 0.14 5.78
C GLY A 43 13.08 -0.29 5.51
N ILE A 44 12.39 0.41 4.62
CA ILE A 44 11.04 0.03 4.17
C ILE A 44 11.07 -1.30 3.42
N ALA A 45 12.05 -1.50 2.53
CA ALA A 45 12.18 -2.73 1.74
C ALA A 45 12.43 -3.96 2.63
N GLU A 46 13.32 -3.85 3.61
CA GLU A 46 13.57 -4.90 4.60
C GLU A 46 12.28 -5.24 5.37
N LYS A 47 11.58 -4.21 5.86
CA LYS A 47 10.33 -4.44 6.60
C LYS A 47 9.24 -5.06 5.71
N ALA A 48 9.15 -4.64 4.46
CA ALA A 48 8.21 -5.19 3.49
C ALA A 48 8.51 -6.66 3.20
N ALA A 49 9.78 -7.04 3.08
CA ALA A 49 10.19 -8.42 2.86
C ALA A 49 9.74 -9.34 4.00
N ASP A 50 9.89 -8.90 5.25
CA ASP A 50 9.43 -9.65 6.43
C ASP A 50 7.90 -9.80 6.47
N MET A 51 7.16 -8.74 6.12
CA MET A 51 5.70 -8.79 6.03
C MET A 51 5.24 -9.74 4.94
N ILE A 52 5.89 -9.74 3.77
CA ILE A 52 5.54 -10.63 2.65
C ILE A 52 5.81 -12.08 3.02
N LYS A 53 6.95 -12.38 3.66
CA LYS A 53 7.28 -13.74 4.14
C LYS A 53 6.28 -14.25 5.18
N SER A 54 5.79 -13.36 6.04
CA SER A 54 4.82 -13.70 7.10
C SER A 54 3.37 -13.71 6.61
N ALA A 55 3.10 -13.15 5.43
CA ALA A 55 1.75 -12.99 4.92
C ALA A 55 1.15 -14.33 4.48
N LYS A 56 -0.08 -14.59 4.93
CA LYS A 56 -0.96 -15.62 4.36
C LYS A 56 -1.79 -14.99 3.24
N LEU A 57 -2.13 -15.76 2.19
CA LEU A 57 -3.01 -15.29 1.13
C LEU A 57 -4.38 -14.92 1.72
N ASP A 58 -4.76 -13.65 1.67
CA ASP A 58 -5.93 -13.11 2.38
C ASP A 58 -6.96 -12.42 1.47
N CYS A 59 -7.20 -12.95 0.26
CA CYS A 59 -8.16 -12.36 -0.65
C CYS A 59 -9.24 -13.30 -1.20
N ARG A 60 -10.50 -12.88 -1.00
CA ARG A 60 -11.60 -13.07 -1.95
C ARG A 60 -11.83 -11.73 -2.66
N ILE A 61 -11.85 -11.74 -3.99
CA ILE A 61 -11.88 -10.52 -4.82
C ILE A 61 -13.27 -9.89 -4.68
N GLY A 62 -13.39 -8.76 -3.96
CA GLY A 62 -14.62 -7.97 -3.89
C GLY A 62 -14.94 -7.29 -2.56
N GLU A 63 -14.51 -7.84 -1.42
CA GLU A 63 -14.94 -7.33 -0.10
C GLU A 63 -14.23 -6.03 0.35
N ARG A 64 -13.10 -5.66 -0.28
CA ARG A 64 -12.18 -4.65 0.25
C ARG A 64 -12.13 -3.34 -0.53
N LEU A 65 -13.05 -3.05 -1.47
CA LEU A 65 -13.05 -1.81 -2.26
C LEU A 65 -13.71 -0.65 -1.51
N PRO A 66 -12.95 0.34 -0.99
CA PRO A 66 -13.54 1.55 -0.43
C PRO A 66 -13.77 2.65 -1.48
N PHE A 67 -13.19 2.51 -2.67
CA PHE A 67 -13.33 3.50 -3.73
C PHE A 67 -14.52 3.14 -4.62
N PRO A 68 -15.38 4.13 -4.98
CA PRO A 68 -16.42 3.88 -5.95
C PRO A 68 -15.78 3.39 -7.26
N PRO A 69 -16.36 2.37 -7.91
CA PRO A 69 -15.85 1.93 -9.20
C PRO A 69 -15.86 3.13 -10.14
N ARG A 70 -14.70 3.46 -10.72
CA ARG A 70 -14.64 4.48 -11.76
C ARG A 70 -15.66 4.09 -12.84
N SER A 71 -16.66 4.95 -13.07
CA SER A 71 -17.49 4.84 -14.26
C SER A 71 -16.53 4.77 -15.44
N ARG A 72 -16.61 3.69 -16.21
CA ARG A 72 -15.76 3.54 -17.39
C ARG A 72 -15.94 4.81 -18.23
N PRO A 73 -14.87 5.47 -18.69
CA PRO A 73 -15.04 6.57 -19.62
C PRO A 73 -15.82 6.02 -20.81
N ALA A 74 -16.98 6.63 -21.08
CA ALA A 74 -17.77 6.33 -22.26
C ALA A 74 -16.96 6.85 -23.45
N ILE A 75 -16.21 5.94 -24.06
CA ILE A 75 -15.75 6.04 -25.45
C ILE A 75 -16.66 5.15 -26.29
#